data_AF-A0A7W1FJX6-F1
#
_entry.id   AF-A0A7W1FJX6-F1
#
_cell.length_a   1.000
_cell.length_b   1.000
_cell.length_c   1.000
_cell.angle_alpha   90.00
_cell.angle_beta   90.00
_cell.angle_gamma   90.00
#
_symmetry.space_group_name_H-M   'P 1'
#
loop_
_entity.id
_entity.type
_entity.pdbx_description
1 polymer ?
#
loop_
_entity_poly.entity_id
_entity_poly.type
_entity_poly.pdbx_seq_one_letter_code
_entity_poly.pdbx_strand_id
1 'polypeptide(L)'
;MTSKRPSVREMSVSEYQAFAKRLERRFSADKPAEQLPLAPKRGRPAKGQQPLGLTSRTVKLPAAVWKELRAAAKRHGVTVNGVLIALGQELVGKAELDATIDRLIAERLLEPTGTR
;
A
#
# COMPACT_ATOMS: atom_id res chain seq x y z
N MET A 1 -8.98 -7.98 13.31
CA MET A 1 -8.83 -7.37 14.66
C MET A 1 -7.41 -6.85 14.83
N THR A 2 -7.18 -5.55 14.67
CA THR A 2 -5.86 -4.93 14.82
C THR A 2 -5.56 -4.73 16.31
N SER A 3 -4.80 -5.63 16.94
CA SER A 3 -4.35 -5.42 18.31
C SER A 3 -3.40 -4.22 18.35
N LYS A 4 -3.83 -3.13 18.98
CA LYS A 4 -2.99 -1.97 19.27
C LYS A 4 -1.89 -2.44 20.21
N ARG A 5 -0.63 -2.41 19.76
CA ARG A 5 0.50 -2.81 20.61
C ARG A 5 0.58 -1.84 21.80
N PRO A 6 0.74 -2.33 23.04
CA PRO A 6 0.86 -1.48 24.22
C PRO A 6 2.07 -0.56 24.09
N SER A 7 1.93 0.65 24.63
CA SER A 7 3.03 1.61 24.72
C SER A 7 4.13 1.04 25.62
N VAL A 8 5.41 1.40 25.38
CA VAL A 8 6.54 0.96 26.23
C VAL A 8 6.32 1.32 27.70
N ARG A 9 5.61 2.44 27.96
CA ARG A 9 5.27 2.90 29.31
C ARG A 9 4.20 2.05 30.01
N GLU A 10 3.50 1.21 29.28
CA GLU A 10 2.40 0.36 29.76
C GLU A 10 2.82 -1.11 29.88
N MET A 11 4.05 -1.46 29.47
CA MET A 11 4.56 -2.83 29.52
C MET A 11 4.99 -3.19 30.93
N SER A 12 4.68 -4.42 31.34
CA SER A 12 5.33 -5.02 32.51
C SER A 12 6.82 -5.24 32.24
N VAL A 13 7.60 -5.45 33.31
CA VAL A 13 9.06 -5.65 33.20
C VAL A 13 9.41 -6.85 32.31
N SER A 14 8.66 -7.94 32.41
CA SER A 14 8.89 -9.14 31.60
C SER A 14 8.56 -8.92 30.12
N GLU A 15 7.49 -8.18 29.82
CA GLU A 15 7.13 -7.79 28.46
C GLU A 15 8.16 -6.86 27.85
N TYR A 16 8.67 -5.90 28.62
CA TYR A 16 9.73 -5.00 28.20
C TYR A 16 11.02 -5.77 27.87
N GLN A 17 11.44 -6.71 28.72
CA GLN A 17 12.63 -7.54 28.47
C GLN A 17 12.48 -8.40 27.21
N ALA A 18 11.30 -9.03 27.02
CA ALA A 18 11.03 -9.81 25.82
C ALA A 18 10.99 -8.95 24.55
N PHE A 19 10.53 -7.70 24.67
CA PHE A 19 10.54 -6.71 23.60
C PHE A 19 11.98 -6.26 23.28
N ALA A 20 12.79 -5.92 24.28
CA ALA A 20 14.18 -5.51 24.13
C ALA A 20 15.03 -6.60 23.45
N LYS A 21 14.95 -7.85 23.91
CA LYS A 21 15.64 -9.00 23.29
C LYS A 21 15.25 -9.21 21.83
N ARG A 22 13.99 -8.90 21.48
CA ARG A 22 13.49 -9.00 20.10
C ARG A 22 14.02 -7.87 19.22
N LEU A 23 14.15 -6.66 19.78
CA LEU A 23 14.76 -5.52 19.10
C LEU A 23 16.25 -5.76 18.88
N GLU A 24 16.99 -6.17 19.90
CA GLU A 24 18.40 -6.50 19.81
C GLU A 24 18.66 -7.55 18.71
N ARG A 25 17.91 -8.65 18.71
CA ARG A 25 18.01 -9.65 17.64
C ARG A 25 17.72 -9.10 16.24
N ARG A 26 16.87 -8.07 16.11
CA ARG A 26 16.46 -7.51 14.81
C ARG A 26 17.31 -6.34 14.34
N PHE A 27 17.88 -5.58 15.27
CA PHE A 27 18.51 -4.29 15.02
C PHE A 27 19.86 -4.14 15.75
N SER A 28 20.52 -5.25 16.12
CA SER A 28 21.86 -5.20 16.72
C SER A 28 22.81 -4.37 15.85
N ALA A 29 23.68 -3.60 16.50
CA ALA A 29 24.71 -2.79 15.85
C ALA A 29 25.70 -3.64 15.02
N ASP A 30 25.84 -4.93 15.36
CA ASP A 30 26.74 -5.85 14.66
C ASP A 30 26.16 -6.37 13.33
N LYS A 31 24.90 -6.06 13.01
CA LYS A 31 24.28 -6.54 11.77
C LYS A 31 24.64 -5.64 10.60
N PRO A 32 25.07 -6.22 9.46
CA PRO A 32 25.28 -5.46 8.24
C PRO A 32 23.93 -4.90 7.74
N ALA A 33 23.98 -3.74 7.08
CA ALA A 33 22.79 -2.97 6.72
C ALA A 33 21.80 -3.75 5.83
N GLU A 34 22.31 -4.69 5.03
CA GLU A 34 21.53 -5.56 4.14
C GLU A 34 20.70 -6.62 4.90
N GLN A 35 21.11 -6.96 6.13
CA GLN A 35 20.41 -7.93 6.99
C GLN A 35 19.44 -7.27 7.96
N LEU A 36 19.45 -5.93 8.04
CA LEU A 36 18.47 -5.20 8.83
C LEU A 36 17.13 -5.21 8.08
N PRO A 37 16.00 -5.41 8.77
CA PRO A 37 14.67 -5.34 8.17
C PRO A 37 14.26 -3.87 7.92
N LEU A 38 15.13 -3.10 7.29
CA LEU A 38 14.89 -1.72 6.87
C LEU A 38 14.15 -1.75 5.53
N ALA A 39 13.16 -0.88 5.38
CA ALA A 39 12.55 -0.68 4.07
C ALA A 39 13.63 -0.27 3.05
N PRO A 40 13.57 -0.75 1.79
CA PRO A 40 14.49 -0.28 0.76
C PRO A 40 14.43 1.24 0.69
N LYS A 41 15.61 1.89 0.60
CA LYS A 41 15.72 3.35 0.48
C LYS A 41 14.86 3.82 -0.70
N ARG A 42 13.73 4.47 -0.41
CA ARG A 42 12.94 5.19 -1.42
C ARG A 42 13.77 6.39 -1.87
N GLY A 43 14.12 6.46 -3.15
CA GLY A 43 14.95 7.55 -3.67
C GLY A 43 15.39 7.33 -5.11
N ARG A 44 16.11 8.33 -5.65
CA ARG A 44 16.78 8.23 -6.95
C ARG A 44 17.76 7.05 -6.92
N PRO A 45 17.85 6.25 -7.99
CA PRO A 45 18.86 5.18 -8.08
C PRO A 45 20.26 5.72 -7.78
N ALA A 46 21.08 4.90 -7.12
CA ALA A 46 22.50 5.22 -6.94
C ALA A 46 23.15 5.47 -8.30
N LYS A 47 24.19 6.32 -8.36
CA LYS A 47 24.91 6.62 -9.60
C LYS A 47 25.42 5.29 -10.20
N GLY A 48 24.93 4.94 -11.39
CA GLY A 48 25.25 3.68 -12.09
C GLY A 48 24.21 2.56 -11.95
N GLN A 49 23.17 2.73 -11.11
CA GLN A 49 22.03 1.80 -11.08
C GLN A 49 20.93 2.25 -12.04
N GLN A 50 20.40 1.29 -12.80
CA GLN A 50 19.24 1.49 -13.65
C GLN A 50 18.02 1.80 -12.76
N PRO A 51 17.26 2.87 -13.03
CA PRO A 51 15.95 3.04 -12.43
C PRO A 51 15.11 1.79 -12.71
N LEU A 52 14.34 1.34 -11.72
CA LEU A 52 13.22 0.44 -11.99
C LEU A 52 12.39 1.14 -13.07
N GLY A 53 12.38 0.57 -14.28
CA GLY A 53 11.86 1.18 -15.48
C GLY A 53 10.35 1.31 -15.40
N LEU A 54 9.86 2.27 -14.63
CA LEU A 54 8.49 2.71 -14.74
C LEU A 54 8.38 3.42 -16.09
N THR A 55 7.74 2.75 -17.05
CA THR A 55 7.35 3.38 -18.31
C THR A 55 6.28 4.43 -17.98
N SER A 56 6.71 5.66 -17.73
CA SER A 56 5.78 6.75 -17.49
C SER A 56 4.98 7.02 -18.77
N ARG A 57 3.66 6.83 -18.68
CA ARG A 57 2.73 7.27 -19.73
C ARG A 57 2.11 8.57 -19.25
N THR A 58 2.37 9.64 -19.99
CA THR A 58 1.71 10.93 -19.74
C THR A 58 0.39 10.94 -20.49
N VAL A 59 -0.71 11.03 -19.75
CA VAL A 59 -2.05 11.18 -20.33
C VAL A 59 -2.58 12.58 -20.01
N LYS A 60 -3.12 13.25 -21.03
CA LYS A 60 -3.82 14.53 -20.83
C LYS A 60 -5.29 14.24 -20.57
N LEU A 61 -5.82 14.78 -19.48
CA LEU A 61 -7.24 14.71 -19.19
C LEU A 61 -8.00 15.77 -20.01
N PRO A 62 -9.18 15.45 -20.55
CA PRO A 62 -10.07 16.45 -21.13
C PRO A 62 -10.39 17.56 -20.12
N ALA A 63 -10.52 18.80 -20.59
CA ALA A 63 -10.74 19.96 -19.74
C ALA A 63 -12.00 19.84 -18.85
N ALA A 64 -13.07 19.24 -19.39
CA ALA A 64 -14.30 18.98 -18.65
C ALA A 64 -14.06 18.05 -17.45
N VAL A 65 -13.38 16.93 -17.67
CA VAL A 65 -13.03 15.95 -16.63
C VAL A 65 -12.15 16.58 -15.56
N TRP A 66 -11.17 17.39 -15.95
CA TRP A 66 -10.31 18.10 -15.00
C TRP A 66 -11.08 19.09 -14.12
N LYS A 67 -12.06 19.80 -14.70
CA LYS A 67 -12.92 20.74 -13.97
C LYS A 67 -13.78 20.02 -12.94
N GLU A 68 -14.34 18.88 -13.30
CA GLU A 68 -15.15 18.04 -12.39
C GLU A 68 -14.32 17.50 -11.22
N LEU A 69 -13.13 16.97 -11.50
CA LEU A 69 -12.20 16.48 -10.46
C LEU A 69 -11.81 17.60 -9.48
N ARG A 70 -11.55 18.81 -9.99
CA ARG A 70 -11.26 19.98 -9.16
C ARG A 70 -12.46 20.40 -8.31
N ALA A 71 -13.67 20.35 -8.87
CA ALA A 71 -14.89 20.65 -8.13
C ALA A 71 -15.14 19.60 -7.02
N ALA A 72 -14.97 18.32 -7.33
CA ALA A 72 -15.08 17.24 -6.35
C ALA A 72 -14.05 17.41 -5.21
N ALA A 73 -12.78 17.66 -5.55
CA ALA A 73 -11.72 17.91 -4.58
C ALA A 73 -12.08 19.08 -3.65
N LYS A 74 -12.61 20.19 -4.20
CA LYS A 74 -13.06 21.35 -3.42
C LYS A 74 -14.24 21.00 -2.50
N ARG A 75 -15.24 20.27 -2.98
CA ARG A 75 -16.42 19.87 -2.17
C ARG A 75 -16.02 19.03 -0.95
N HIS A 76 -15.01 18.18 -1.10
CA HIS A 76 -14.57 17.26 -0.05
C HIS A 76 -13.34 17.75 0.73
N GLY A 77 -12.85 18.97 0.48
CA GLY A 77 -11.70 19.53 1.21
C GLY A 77 -10.39 18.79 0.98
N VAL A 78 -10.22 18.13 -0.16
CA VAL A 78 -9.03 17.33 -0.51
C VAL A 78 -8.33 17.90 -1.74
N THR A 79 -7.14 17.38 -2.06
CA THR A 79 -6.43 17.71 -3.30
C THR A 79 -6.91 16.85 -4.46
N VAL A 80 -6.80 17.34 -5.69
CA VAL A 80 -7.13 16.56 -6.90
C VAL A 80 -6.31 15.27 -6.99
N ASN A 81 -5.03 15.32 -6.58
CA ASN A 81 -4.20 14.12 -6.52
C ASN A 81 -4.73 13.09 -5.52
N GLY A 82 -5.25 13.54 -4.37
CA GLY A 82 -5.91 12.66 -3.40
C GLY A 82 -7.14 11.96 -3.97
N VAL A 83 -7.96 12.69 -4.76
CA VAL A 83 -9.10 12.11 -5.47
C VAL A 83 -8.65 11.06 -6.49
N LEU A 84 -7.62 11.35 -7.29
CA LEU A 84 -7.09 10.41 -8.29
C LEU A 84 -6.52 9.13 -7.65
N ILE A 85 -5.83 9.25 -6.51
CA ILE A 85 -5.31 8.10 -5.77
C ILE A 85 -6.47 7.23 -5.27
N ALA A 86 -7.51 7.84 -4.68
CA ALA A 86 -8.67 7.10 -4.18
C ALA A 86 -9.39 6.36 -5.32
N LEU A 87 -9.65 7.02 -6.45
CA LEU A 87 -10.24 6.41 -7.63
C LEU A 87 -9.37 5.27 -8.19
N GLY A 88 -8.06 5.47 -8.25
CA GLY A 88 -7.12 4.43 -8.69
C GLY A 88 -7.13 3.21 -7.77
N GLN A 89 -7.17 3.41 -6.45
CA GLN A 89 -7.26 2.33 -5.48
C GLN A 89 -8.57 1.56 -5.56
N GLU A 90 -9.69 2.26 -5.75
CA GLU A 90 -11.00 1.64 -5.91
C GLU A 90 -11.06 0.78 -7.19
N LEU A 91 -10.54 1.28 -8.31
CA LEU A 91 -10.46 0.55 -9.57
C LEU A 91 -9.60 -0.72 -9.46
N VAL A 92 -8.43 -0.62 -8.82
CA VAL A 92 -7.55 -1.78 -8.61
C VAL A 92 -8.22 -2.80 -7.69
N GLY A 93 -8.78 -2.34 -6.56
CA GLY A 93 -9.47 -3.24 -5.63
C GLY A 93 -10.66 -3.95 -6.27
N LYS A 94 -11.41 -3.26 -7.14
CA LYS A 94 -12.48 -3.87 -7.92
C LYS A 94 -11.96 -4.91 -8.91
N ALA A 95 -10.89 -4.59 -9.66
CA ALA A 95 -10.30 -5.54 -10.61
C ALA A 95 -9.75 -6.80 -9.91
N GLU A 96 -9.13 -6.65 -8.74
CA GLU A 96 -8.67 -7.79 -7.93
C GLU A 96 -9.83 -8.63 -7.38
N LEU A 97 -10.92 -7.97 -6.97
CA LEU A 97 -12.14 -8.65 -6.55
C LEU A 97 -12.78 -9.42 -7.69
N ASP A 98 -12.95 -8.81 -8.86
CA ASP A 98 -13.52 -9.43 -10.05
C ASP A 98 -12.67 -10.65 -10.46
N ALA A 99 -11.33 -10.51 -10.52
CA ALA A 99 -10.42 -11.63 -10.81
C ALA A 99 -10.50 -12.75 -9.76
N THR A 100 -10.74 -12.40 -8.49
CA THR A 100 -10.93 -13.39 -7.42
C THR A 100 -12.25 -14.14 -7.60
N ILE A 101 -13.34 -13.43 -7.93
CA ILE A 101 -14.64 -14.03 -8.22
C ILE A 101 -14.52 -15.00 -9.41
N ASP A 102 -13.89 -14.57 -10.50
CA ASP A 102 -13.68 -15.40 -11.69
C ASP A 102 -12.91 -16.68 -11.38
N ARG A 103 -11.85 -16.58 -10.56
CA ARG A 103 -11.10 -17.76 -10.10
C ARG A 103 -11.97 -18.70 -9.26
N LEU A 104 -12.75 -18.16 -8.32
CA LEU A 104 -13.63 -18.97 -7.46
C LEU A 104 -14.74 -19.66 -8.28
N ILE A 105 -15.22 -19.04 -9.35
CA ILE A 105 -16.13 -19.66 -10.32
C ILE A 105 -15.39 -20.78 -11.09
N ALA A 106 -14.17 -20.52 -11.57
CA ALA A 106 -13.37 -21.52 -12.30
C ALA A 106 -13.04 -22.75 -11.44
N GLU A 107 -12.81 -22.55 -10.14
CA GLU A 107 -12.58 -23.61 -9.15
C GLU A 107 -13.87 -24.31 -8.69
N ARG A 108 -15.05 -23.89 -9.20
CA ARG A 108 -16.38 -24.39 -8.82
C ARG A 108 -16.70 -24.21 -7.33
N LEU A 109 -16.10 -23.21 -6.71
CA LEU A 109 -16.37 -22.82 -5.32
C LEU A 109 -17.52 -21.80 -5.22
N LEU A 110 -17.80 -21.09 -6.32
CA LEU A 110 -18.96 -20.23 -6.50
C LEU A 110 -19.70 -20.59 -7.78
N GLU A 111 -21.03 -20.54 -7.74
CA GLU A 111 -21.87 -20.70 -8.93
C GLU A 111 -22.35 -19.33 -9.44
N PRO A 112 -22.17 -19.01 -10.72
CA PRO A 112 -22.65 -17.76 -11.28
C PRO A 112 -24.18 -17.76 -11.31
N THR A 113 -24.78 -16.91 -10.49
CA THR A 113 -26.24 -16.80 -10.36
C THR A 113 -26.74 -15.76 -11.35
N GLY A 114 -26.78 -16.09 -12.64
CA GLY A 114 -27.48 -15.28 -13.65
C GLY A 114 -26.79 -15.18 -15.01
N THR A 115 -27.15 -16.06 -15.93
CA THR A 115 -27.23 -15.75 -17.36
C THR A 115 -28.71 -15.76 -17.74
N ARG A 116 -29.33 -14.56 -17.74
CA ARG A 116 -30.54 -14.25 -18.50
C ARG A 116 -30.37 -12.88 -19.14
#